data_AF-A0A944RXX7-F1
#
_entry.id   AF-A0A944RXX7-F1
#
_cell.length_a   1.000
_cell.length_b   1.000
_cell.length_c   1.000
_cell.angle_alpha   90.00
_cell.angle_beta   90.00
_cell.angle_gamma   90.00
#
_symmetry.space_group_name_H-M   'P 1'
#
loop_
_entity.id
_entity.type
_entity.pdbx_description
1 polymer ?
#
loop_
_entity_poly.entity_id
_entity_poly.type
_entity_poly.pdbx_seq_one_letter_code
_entity_poly.pdbx_strand_id
1 'polypeptide(L)'
;MPIPIHLRSFADIAGLQDEQVREIIARVGRDDLTIALKAATEELKDKVLSNMSAQEWESLTQYMEWLGPMRLSEVEMVQLQIVNKFKDESSDDAFV
;
A
#
# COMPACT_ATOMS: atom_id res chain seq x y z
N MET A 1 -20.72 -3.92 0.04
CA MET A 1 -20.46 -2.55 0.53
C MET A 1 -18.94 -2.39 0.59
N PRO A 2 -18.36 -1.36 -0.02
CA PRO A 2 -16.92 -1.12 0.09
C PRO A 2 -16.55 -0.90 1.56
N ILE A 3 -15.44 -1.49 2.00
CA ILE A 3 -14.96 -1.33 3.37
C ILE A 3 -14.39 0.09 3.49
N PRO A 4 -14.81 0.90 4.48
CA PRO A 4 -14.29 2.24 4.65
C PRO A 4 -12.80 2.17 5.02
N ILE A 5 -11.97 2.90 4.28
CA ILE A 5 -10.53 3.03 4.51
C ILE A 5 -10.23 4.52 4.47
N HIS A 6 -9.51 5.02 5.47
CA HIS A 6 -9.05 6.39 5.53
C HIS A 6 -7.55 6.38 5.86
N LEU A 7 -6.72 6.80 4.91
CA LEU A 7 -5.28 6.93 5.09
C LEU A 7 -4.87 8.41 5.16
N ARG A 8 -4.05 8.75 6.15
CA ARG A 8 -3.35 10.05 6.24
C ARG A 8 -1.86 9.89 6.00
N SER A 9 -1.33 8.72 6.32
CA SER A 9 0.03 8.29 6.02
C SER A 9 0.04 6.83 5.56
N PHE A 10 1.08 6.40 4.84
CA PHE A 10 1.23 5.00 4.45
C PHE A 10 1.43 4.08 5.67
N ALA A 11 1.99 4.62 6.76
CA ALA A 11 2.18 3.90 8.02
C ALA A 11 0.87 3.53 8.71
N ASP A 12 -0.24 4.24 8.43
CA ASP A 12 -1.55 3.97 9.04
C ASP A 12 -2.06 2.55 8.72
N ILE A 13 -1.58 1.95 7.63
CA ILE A 13 -1.92 0.58 7.22
C ILE A 13 -1.59 -0.44 8.32
N ALA A 14 -0.55 -0.21 9.12
CA ALA A 14 -0.18 -1.11 10.23
C ALA A 14 -1.31 -1.26 11.26
N GLY A 15 -2.11 -0.20 11.46
CA GLY A 15 -3.24 -0.16 12.40
C GLY A 15 -4.58 -0.62 11.83
N LEU A 16 -4.64 -1.01 10.55
CA LEU A 16 -5.89 -1.42 9.90
C LEU A 16 -6.29 -2.86 10.22
N GLN A 17 -7.58 -3.14 10.09
CA GLN A 17 -8.09 -4.50 10.12
C GLN A 17 -7.67 -5.27 8.88
N ASP A 18 -7.56 -6.59 8.99
CA ASP A 18 -7.06 -7.45 7.92
C ASP A 18 -7.91 -7.34 6.63
N GLU A 19 -9.24 -7.19 6.77
CA GLU A 19 -10.13 -6.98 5.64
C GLU A 19 -9.82 -5.68 4.88
N GLN A 20 -9.42 -4.61 5.59
CA GLN A 20 -9.04 -3.33 4.99
C GLN A 20 -7.69 -3.42 4.28
N VAL A 21 -6.72 -4.15 4.87
CA VAL A 21 -5.42 -4.38 4.25
C VAL A 21 -5.56 -5.18 2.97
N ARG A 22 -6.38 -6.24 2.96
CA ARG A 22 -6.67 -7.02 1.73
C ARG A 22 -7.29 -6.16 0.63
N GLU A 23 -8.21 -5.28 0.99
CA GLU A 23 -8.82 -4.32 0.05
C GLU A 23 -7.78 -3.35 -0.54
N ILE A 24 -6.83 -2.87 0.27
CA ILE A 24 -5.72 -2.03 -0.21
C ILE A 24 -4.83 -2.81 -1.18
N ILE A 25 -4.40 -4.02 -0.80
CA ILE A 25 -3.55 -4.89 -1.64
C ILE A 25 -4.22 -5.11 -3.01
N ALA A 26 -5.51 -5.42 -3.02
CA ALA A 26 -6.28 -5.64 -4.25
C ALA A 26 -6.40 -4.38 -5.12
N ARG A 27 -6.50 -3.19 -4.52
CA ARG A 27 -6.72 -1.93 -5.23
C ARG A 27 -5.42 -1.24 -5.68
N VAL A 28 -4.32 -1.36 -4.96
CA VAL A 28 -3.05 -0.65 -5.28
C VAL A 28 -2.34 -1.28 -6.47
N GLY A 29 -2.43 -2.60 -6.64
CA GLY A 29 -1.69 -3.31 -7.67
C GLY A 29 -0.26 -3.64 -7.23
N ARG A 30 0.31 -4.67 -7.84
CA ARG A 30 1.57 -5.27 -7.39
C ARG A 30 2.74 -4.28 -7.45
N ASP A 31 2.87 -3.53 -8.53
CA ASP A 31 4.06 -2.71 -8.78
C ASP A 31 4.19 -1.57 -7.77
N ASP A 32 3.11 -0.81 -7.57
CA ASP A 32 3.06 0.28 -6.59
C ASP A 32 3.23 -0.25 -5.16
N LEU A 33 2.62 -1.41 -4.84
CA LEU A 33 2.77 -2.04 -3.53
C LEU A 33 4.22 -2.45 -3.29
N THR A 34 4.88 -3.08 -4.27
CA THR A 34 6.29 -3.46 -4.18
C THR A 34 7.17 -2.25 -3.94
N ILE A 35 6.98 -1.17 -4.70
CA ILE A 35 7.79 0.05 -4.56
C ILE A 35 7.56 0.66 -3.17
N ALA A 36 6.31 0.83 -2.75
CA ALA A 36 5.96 1.45 -1.48
C ALA A 36 6.52 0.70 -0.26
N LEU A 37 6.58 -0.63 -0.32
CA LEU A 37 7.11 -1.47 0.76
C LEU A 37 8.65 -1.36 0.93
N LYS A 38 9.40 -0.81 -0.03
CA LYS A 38 10.87 -0.70 0.06
C LYS A 38 11.34 0.21 1.19
N ALA A 39 10.54 1.22 1.54
CA ALA A 39 10.80 2.13 2.65
C ALA A 39 9.87 1.89 3.85
N ALA A 40 9.08 0.81 3.83
CA ALA A 40 8.21 0.44 4.95
C ALA A 40 9.01 -0.10 6.13
N THR A 41 8.49 0.10 7.34
CA THR A 41 8.99 -0.56 8.55
C THR A 41 8.74 -2.06 8.47
N GLU A 42 9.52 -2.85 9.21
CA GLU A 42 9.32 -4.30 9.27
C GLU A 42 7.92 -4.66 9.78
N GLU A 43 7.40 -3.94 10.78
CA GLU A 43 6.03 -4.11 11.28
C GLU A 43 4.98 -3.93 10.17
N LEU A 44 5.13 -2.91 9.32
CA LEU A 44 4.20 -2.66 8.24
C LEU A 44 4.32 -3.71 7.13
N LYS A 45 5.54 -4.15 6.81
CA LYS A 45 5.75 -5.27 5.89
C LYS A 45 5.04 -6.51 6.44
N ASP A 46 5.31 -6.91 7.68
CA ASP A 46 4.71 -8.08 8.31
C ASP A 46 3.17 -8.04 8.28
N LYS A 47 2.57 -6.87 8.54
CA LYS A 47 1.11 -6.68 8.47
C LYS A 47 0.55 -6.87 7.05
N VAL A 48 1.25 -6.38 6.03
CA VAL A 48 0.86 -6.59 4.64
C VAL A 48 1.05 -8.06 4.25
N LEU A 49 2.15 -8.68 4.68
CA LEU A 49 2.48 -10.07 4.39
C LEU A 49 1.54 -11.07 5.05
N SER A 50 1.08 -10.81 6.26
CA SER A 50 0.07 -11.65 6.92
C SER A 50 -1.27 -11.67 6.17
N ASN A 51 -1.46 -10.73 5.24
CA ASN A 51 -2.65 -10.61 4.39
C ASN A 51 -2.42 -11.07 2.93
N MET A 52 -1.25 -11.64 2.62
CA MET A 52 -0.92 -12.21 1.31
C MET A 52 -0.68 -13.72 1.43
N SER A 53 -0.89 -14.44 0.33
CA SER A 53 -0.44 -15.83 0.21
C SER A 53 1.08 -15.91 0.05
N ALA A 54 1.67 -17.06 0.38
CA ALA A 54 3.11 -17.29 0.24
C ALA A 54 3.61 -17.07 -1.21
N GLN A 55 2.78 -17.40 -2.21
CA GLN A 55 3.11 -17.21 -3.62
C GLN A 55 3.12 -15.74 -4.02
N GLU A 56 2.18 -14.94 -3.52
CA GLU A 56 2.13 -13.49 -3.79
C GLU A 56 3.33 -12.78 -3.17
N TRP A 57 3.74 -13.20 -1.97
CA TRP A 57 4.97 -12.70 -1.34
C TRP A 57 6.22 -13.02 -2.16
N GLU A 58 6.40 -14.28 -2.58
CA GLU A 58 7.55 -14.68 -3.40
C GLU A 58 7.58 -13.90 -4.73
N SER A 59 6.43 -13.70 -5.36
CA SER A 59 6.36 -12.86 -6.57
C SER A 59 6.72 -11.41 -6.29
N LEU A 60 6.36 -10.87 -5.13
CA LEU A 60 6.63 -9.49 -4.74
C LEU A 60 8.12 -9.28 -4.45
N THR A 61 8.78 -10.21 -3.75
CA THR A 61 10.22 -10.13 -3.46
C THR A 61 11.06 -10.24 -4.73
N GLN A 62 10.73 -11.18 -5.62
CA GLN A 62 11.39 -11.28 -6.93
C GLN A 62 11.25 -9.98 -7.74
N TYR A 63 10.06 -9.36 -7.69
CA TYR A 63 9.86 -8.07 -8.36
C TYR A 63 10.64 -6.93 -7.71
N MET A 64 10.77 -6.94 -6.38
CA MET A 64 11.56 -5.96 -5.63
C MET A 64 13.05 -6.02 -6.00
N GLU A 65 13.60 -7.23 -6.14
CA GLU A 65 14.95 -7.48 -6.61
C GLU A 65 15.13 -7.01 -8.06
N TRP A 66 14.15 -7.31 -8.93
CA TRP A 66 14.16 -6.88 -10.33
C TRP A 66 14.16 -5.35 -10.49
N LEU A 67 13.39 -4.64 -9.67
CA LEU A 67 13.36 -3.17 -9.67
C LEU A 67 14.70 -2.53 -9.24
N GLY A 68 15.58 -3.28 -8.56
CA GLY A 68 16.88 -2.78 -8.12
C GLY A 68 16.81 -1.64 -7.09
N PRO A 69 17.91 -0.94 -6.80
CA PRO A 69 17.89 0.18 -5.87
C PRO A 69 17.07 1.36 -6.42
N MET A 70 16.26 1.99 -5.57
CA MET A 70 15.46 3.18 -5.91
C MET A 70 15.77 4.31 -4.94
N ARG A 71 15.56 5.57 -5.36
CA ARG A 71 15.72 6.72 -4.47
C ARG A 71 14.57 6.75 -3.47
N LEU A 72 14.86 7.13 -2.22
CA LEU A 72 13.84 7.26 -1.18
C LEU A 72 12.68 8.17 -1.63
N SER A 73 12.99 9.28 -2.31
CA SER A 73 11.97 10.21 -2.84
C SER A 73 11.02 9.58 -3.87
N GLU A 74 11.50 8.61 -4.65
CA GLU A 74 10.66 7.88 -5.63
C GLU A 74 9.71 6.93 -4.89
N VAL A 75 10.21 6.26 -3.84
CA VAL A 75 9.40 5.39 -3.00
C VAL A 75 8.34 6.19 -2.24
N GLU A 76 8.71 7.32 -1.65
CA GLU A 76 7.78 8.21 -0.94
C GLU A 76 6.70 8.78 -1.86
N MET A 77 7.02 9.05 -3.13
CA MET A 77 6.03 9.48 -4.13
C MET A 77 4.95 8.41 -4.35
N VAL A 78 5.35 7.15 -4.48
CA VAL A 78 4.40 6.02 -4.63
C VAL A 78 3.58 5.82 -3.35
N GLN A 79 4.21 5.91 -2.17
CA GLN A 79 3.48 5.87 -0.90
C GLN A 79 2.41 6.97 -0.81
N LEU A 80 2.73 8.20 -1.23
CA LEU A 80 1.77 9.30 -1.27
C LEU A 80 0.63 9.05 -2.27
N GLN A 81 0.91 8.47 -3.43
CA GLN A 81 -0.13 8.08 -4.39
C GLN A 81 -1.10 7.06 -3.80
N ILE A 82 -0.58 6.05 -3.09
CA ILE A 82 -1.40 5.06 -2.37
C ILE A 82 -2.26 5.76 -1.32
N VAL A 83 -1.68 6.62 -0.48
CA VAL A 83 -2.44 7.37 0.55
C VAL A 83 -3.56 8.16 -0.10
N ASN A 84 -3.28 8.92 -1.16
CA ASN A 84 -4.28 9.72 -1.85
C ASN A 84 -5.42 8.88 -2.45
N LYS A 85 -5.18 7.63 -2.83
CA LYS A 85 -6.21 6.71 -3.34
C LYS A 85 -7.23 6.27 -2.28
N PHE A 86 -6.85 6.32 -1.00
CA PHE A 86 -7.72 5.96 0.14
C PHE A 86 -7.90 7.12 1.12
N LYS A 87 -7.54 8.33 0.72
CA LYS A 87 -7.83 9.55 1.44
C LYS A 87 -9.22 9.96 1.01
N ASP A 88 -10.18 9.84 1.93
CA ASP A 88 -11.59 10.22 1.80
C ASP A 88 -12.02 10.84 0.45
N GLU A 89 -12.78 10.09 -0.35
CA GLU A 89 -13.54 10.63 -1.50
C GLU A 89 -14.76 11.49 -1.04
N SER A 90 -14.98 11.66 0.26
CA SER A 90 -16.12 12.40 0.81
C SER A 90 -15.95 13.94 0.80
N SER A 91 -15.02 14.50 0.02
CA SER A 91 -14.84 15.97 -0.10
C SER A 91 -14.67 16.53 -1.52
N ASP A 92 -14.70 15.71 -2.58
CA ASP A 92 -14.59 16.20 -3.97
C ASP A 92 -15.88 16.00 -4.80
N ASP A 93 -17.04 15.88 -4.15
CA ASP A 93 -18.37 16.00 -4.76
C ASP A 93 -19.11 17.28 -4.29
N ALA A 94 -18.36 18.35 -4.01
CA ALA A 94 -18.91 19.68 -3.78
C ALA A 94 -18.34 20.67 -4.80
N PHE A 95 -19.20 21.07 -5.73
CA PHE A 95 -19.04 22.12 -6.75
C PHE A 95 -18.31 21.72 -8.05
N VAL A 96 -19.06 21.13 -8.98
CA VAL A 96 -19.28 21.72 -10.32
C VAL A 96 -20.75 21.62 -10.69
#